data_AF-A0AAN6BWY5-F1
#
_entry.id   AF-A0AAN6BWY5-F1
#
_cell.length_a   1.000
_cell.length_b   1.000
_cell.length_c   1.000
_cell.angle_alpha   90.00
_cell.angle_beta   90.00
_cell.angle_gamma   90.00
#
_symmetry.space_group_name_H-M   'P 1'
#
loop_
_entity.id
_entity.type
_entity.pdbx_description
1 polymer ?
#
loop_
_entity_poly.entity_id
_entity_poly.type
_entity_poly.pdbx_seq_one_letter_code
_entity_poly.pdbx_strand_id
1 'polypeptide(L)' 'MPTRRSTQDRIIAARIALNRACRAQRLAYINCREGARGRVSLQEWQRALAIWQDAQSWIVLLRRWIRLLQSRL' A
#
# COMPACT_ATOMS: atom_id res chain seq x y z
N MET A 1 8.50 -18.84 20.57
CA MET A 1 8.77 -19.20 19.15
C MET A 1 7.46 -19.11 18.36
N PRO A 2 7.33 -18.28 17.32
CA PRO A 2 6.13 -18.29 16.47
C PRO A 2 6.02 -19.64 15.76
N THR A 3 4.82 -20.24 15.76
CA THR A 3 4.55 -21.49 15.04
C THR A 3 4.49 -21.24 13.53
N ARG A 4 4.79 -22.24 12.70
CA ARG A 4 4.66 -22.15 11.23
C ARG A 4 3.28 -21.62 10.80
N ARG A 5 2.20 -22.07 11.46
CA ARG A 5 0.83 -21.59 11.23
C ARG A 5 0.70 -20.08 11.49
N SER A 6 1.24 -19.60 12.62
CA SER A 6 1.23 -18.17 12.96
C SER A 6 2.04 -17.30 11.97
N THR A 7 3.13 -17.83 11.42
CA THR A 7 3.92 -17.13 10.38
C THR A 7 3.14 -17.03 9.07
N GLN A 8 2.43 -18.09 8.69
CA GLN A 8 1.61 -18.12 7.48
C GLN A 8 0.41 -17.17 7.56
N ASP A 9 -0.27 -17.10 8.70
CA ASP A 9 -1.36 -16.15 8.94
C ASP A 9 -0.88 -14.69 8.82
N ARG A 10 0.31 -14.39 9.36
CA ARG A 10 0.95 -13.07 9.23
C ARG A 10 1.28 -12.73 7.77
N ILE A 11 1.72 -13.71 6.98
CA ILE A 11 1.98 -13.51 5.55
C ILE A 11 0.69 -13.21 4.80
N ILE A 12 -0.40 -13.95 5.09
CA ILE A 12 -1.72 -13.71 4.48
C ILE A 12 -2.22 -12.30 4.82
N ALA A 13 -2.17 -11.91 6.10
CA ALA A 13 -2.57 -10.57 6.53
C ALA A 13 -1.74 -9.47 5.85
N ALA A 14 -0.42 -9.65 5.76
CA ALA A 14 0.46 -8.70 5.09
C ALA A 14 0.18 -8.59 3.57
N ARG A 15 -0.17 -9.70 2.91
CA ARG A 15 -0.57 -9.69 1.49
C ARG A 15 -1.90 -8.96 1.28
N ILE A 16 -2.88 -9.15 2.16
CA ILE A 16 -4.15 -8.40 2.11
C ILE A 16 -3.90 -6.90 2.26
N ALA A 17 -3.08 -6.50 3.25
CA ALA A 17 -2.68 -5.12 3.45
C ALA A 17 -1.95 -4.54 2.21
N LEU A 18 -1.06 -5.32 1.60
CA LEU A 18 -0.32 -4.91 0.40
C LEU A 18 -1.27 -4.64 -0.77
N ASN A 19 -2.26 -5.52 -0.99
CA ASN A 19 -3.28 -5.32 -2.02
C ASN A 19 -4.10 -4.04 -1.78
N ARG A 20 -4.44 -3.74 -0.51
CA ARG A 20 -5.15 -2.50 -0.16
C ARG A 20 -4.29 -1.26 -0.46
N ALA A 21 -3.00 -1.28 -0.09
CA ALA A 21 -2.08 -0.18 -0.38
C ALA A 21 -1.91 0.03 -1.90
N CYS A 22 -1.73 -1.04 -2.68
CA CYS A 22 -1.66 -0.95 -4.14
C CYS A 22 -2.95 -0.35 -4.74
N ARG A 23 -4.12 -0.73 -4.23
CA ARG A 23 -5.41 -0.17 -4.69
C ARG A 23 -5.53 1.31 -4.36
N ALA A 24 -5.19 1.71 -3.14
CA ALA A 24 -5.19 3.10 -2.70
C ALA A 24 -4.25 3.96 -3.57
N GLN A 25 -3.04 3.46 -3.83
CA GLN A 25 -2.07 4.13 -4.70
C GLN A 25 -2.62 4.33 -6.12
N ARG A 26 -3.26 3.30 -6.69
CA ARG A 26 -3.84 3.38 -8.05
C ARG A 26 -4.94 4.43 -8.15
N LEU A 27 -5.84 4.48 -7.16
CA LEU A 27 -6.91 5.48 -7.12
C LEU A 27 -6.36 6.90 -6.94
N ALA A 28 -5.39 7.05 -6.03
CA ALA A 28 -4.72 8.31 -5.80
C ALA A 28 -3.98 8.83 -7.06
N TYR A 29 -3.34 7.93 -7.81
CA TYR A 29 -2.70 8.27 -9.09
C TYR A 29 -3.71 8.80 -10.12
N ILE A 30 -4.89 8.18 -10.23
CA ILE A 30 -5.94 8.66 -11.14
C ILE A 30 -6.34 10.10 -10.77
N ASN A 31 -6.61 10.38 -9.50
CA ASN A 31 -6.95 11.73 -9.04
C ASN A 31 -5.80 12.73 -9.26
N CYS A 32 -4.55 12.34 -8.99
CA CYS A 32 -3.39 13.19 -9.28
C CYS A 32 -3.30 13.53 -10.77
N ARG A 33 -3.54 12.55 -11.66
CA ARG A 33 -3.53 12.73 -13.12
C ARG A 33 -4.65 13.64 -13.60
N GLU A 34 -5.86 13.50 -13.05
CA GLU A 34 -6.97 14.40 -13.39
C GLU A 34 -6.75 15.80 -12.82
N GLY A 35 -6.06 15.95 -11.68
CA GLY A 35 -5.68 17.25 -11.12
C GLY A 35 -4.63 17.97 -11.95
N ALA A 36 -3.67 17.25 -12.52
CA ALA A 36 -2.74 17.80 -13.51
C ALA A 36 -3.44 18.31 -14.78
N ARG A 37 -4.68 17.87 -15.05
CA ARG A 37 -5.53 18.33 -16.16
C ARG A 37 -6.51 19.42 -15.74
N GLY A 38 -6.45 19.90 -14.48
CA GLY A 38 -7.37 20.90 -13.94
C GLY A 38 -8.80 20.38 -13.71
N ARG A 39 -9.01 19.06 -13.64
CA ARG A 39 -10.35 18.45 -13.53
C ARG A 39 -10.78 18.10 -12.10
N VAL A 40 -9.91 18.33 -11.12
CA VAL A 40 -10.23 18.22 -9.69
C VAL A 40 -9.71 19.45 -8.97
N SER A 41 -10.28 19.75 -7.81
CA SER A 41 -9.85 20.88 -6.98
C SER A 41 -8.43 20.68 -6.43
N LEU A 42 -7.76 21.78 -6.06
CA LEU A 42 -6.43 21.73 -5.42
C LEU A 42 -6.44 20.87 -4.15
N GLN A 43 -7.51 20.95 -3.35
CA GLN A 43 -7.64 20.18 -2.12
C GLN A 43 -7.74 18.67 -2.41
N GLU A 44 -8.52 18.26 -3.42
CA GLU A 44 -8.61 16.86 -3.84
C GLU A 44 -7.28 16.35 -4.38
N TRP A 45 -6.56 17.18 -5.14
CA TRP A 45 -5.23 16.85 -5.64
C TRP A 45 -4.22 16.66 -4.50
N GLN A 46 -4.18 17.58 -3.52
CA GLN A 46 -3.31 17.47 -2.35
C GLN A 46 -3.63 16.22 -1.50
N ARG A 47 -4.91 15.92 -1.30
CA ARG A 47 -5.35 14.71 -0.60
C ARG A 47 -4.94 13.45 -1.34
N ALA A 48 -5.10 13.43 -2.67
CA ALA A 48 -4.67 12.31 -3.50
C ALA A 48 -3.15 12.12 -3.42
N LEU A 49 -2.37 13.20 -3.45
CA LEU A 49 -0.91 13.12 -3.32
C LEU A 49 -0.49 12.52 -1.97
N ALA A 50 -1.11 12.95 -0.87
CA ALA A 50 -0.85 12.41 0.46
C ALA A 50 -1.16 10.90 0.53
N ILE A 51 -2.31 10.47 0.00
CA ILE A 51 -2.68 9.04 -0.06
C ILE A 51 -1.68 8.25 -0.91
N TRP A 52 -1.23 8.81 -2.04
CA TRP A 52 -0.27 8.14 -2.91
C TRP A 52 1.08 7.92 -2.20
N GLN A 53 1.58 8.92 -1.47
CA GLN A 53 2.84 8.84 -0.73
C GLN A 53 2.75 7.85 0.45
N ASP A 54 1.65 7.86 1.20
CA ASP A 54 1.43 6.92 2.29
C ASP A 54 1.33 5.48 1.75
N ALA A 55 0.54 5.26 0.70
CA ALA A 55 0.40 3.96 0.07
C ALA A 55 1.74 3.42 -0.46
N GLN A 56 2.58 4.27 -1.06
CA GLN A 56 3.92 3.89 -1.52
C GLN A 56 4.81 3.42 -0.35
N SER A 57 4.76 4.13 0.77
CA SER A 57 5.51 3.77 1.98
C SER A 57 5.09 2.40 2.52
N TRP A 58 3.78 2.16 2.61
CA TRP A 58 3.23 0.87 3.01
C TRP A 58 3.61 -0.27 2.07
N ILE A 59 3.59 -0.06 0.76
CA ILE A 59 3.98 -1.07 -0.24
C ILE A 59 5.42 -1.54 -0.01
N VAL A 60 6.35 -0.60 0.18
CA VAL A 60 7.77 -0.92 0.42
C VAL A 60 7.93 -1.71 1.73
N LEU A 61 7.31 -1.24 2.81
CA LEU A 61 7.38 -1.88 4.12
C LEU A 61 6.79 -3.31 4.10
N LEU A 62 5.60 -3.47 3.52
CA LEU A 62 4.91 -4.77 3.47
C LEU A 62 5.67 -5.78 2.60
N ARG A 63 6.24 -5.34 1.46
CA ARG A 63 7.09 -6.21 0.62
C ARG A 63 8.35 -6.67 1.36
N ARG A 64 8.94 -5.82 2.20
CA ARG A 64 10.08 -6.20 3.04
C ARG A 64 9.65 -7.17 4.14
N TRP A 65 8.53 -6.88 4.80
CA TRP A 65 7.99 -7.70 5.88
C TRP A 65 7.62 -9.12 5.42
N ILE A 66 6.94 -9.25 4.28
CA ILE A 66 6.59 -10.55 3.70
C ILE A 66 7.85 -11.37 3.41
N ARG A 67 8.89 -10.77 2.81
CA ARG A 67 10.18 -11.44 2.56
C ARG A 67 10.82 -11.94 3.85
N LEU A 68 10.82 -11.12 4.90
CA LEU A 68 11.34 -11.51 6.22
C LEU A 68 10.54 -12.68 6.83
N LEU A 69 9.22 -12.66 6.75
CA LEU A 69 8.39 -13.75 7.25
C LEU A 69 8.62 -15.05 6.47
N GLN A 70 8.78 -14.96 5.14
CA GLN A 70 9.06 -16.12 4.30
C GLN A 70 10.43 -16.75 4.59
N SER A 71 11.44 -15.95 4.94
CA SER A 71 12.77 -16.46 5.33
C SER A 71 12.79 -17.24 6.65
N ARG A 72 11.69 -17.20 7.41
CA ARG A 72 11.55 -17.85 8.73
C ARG A 72 10.63 -19.09 8.71
N LEU A 73 10.19 -19.54 7.53
CA LEU A 73 9.36 -20.74 7.32
C LEU A 73 10.21 -21.99 7.07
#